data_AF-A0A6J5YP01-F1
#
_entry.id   AF-A0A6J5YP01-F1
#
_cell.length_a   1.000
_cell.length_b   1.000
_cell.length_c   1.000
_cell.angle_alpha   90.00
_cell.angle_beta   90.00
_cell.angle_gamma   90.00
#
_symmetry.space_group_name_H-M   'P 1'
#
loop_
_entity.id
_entity.type
_entity.pdbx_description
1 polymer ?
#
loop_
_entity_poly.entity_id
_entity_poly.type
_entity_poly.pdbx_seq_one_letter_code
_entity_poly.pdbx_strand_id
1 'polypeptide(L)'
;MANESKRDSISVVLFPSDALYKEFAPLILEWTKEGLLGSFLAVTPSMVVQKVDEPLSIFVEKLGLNADEDFVPYSLDAFDELAQREYSVVRIVGFHMLRTGHKVDVKQGKLYEEVMDYLVKSLPMVSAGTVEGQEGTRVLRINLVVAPTKLHSGGFEPAFNGPWNMHVIASPEDRRTPWTADSLVRDDEKFTRFGLMHLATTAGIWNGLKVSPFELVNFEDAKKGNFWLSRIFVNAILTDGLSRRVAAKVVDGISSSSTDIYDSKLGIAIPGTELISDDLVDQFIEGMVAQVFSIEGGVLGFSRPAPDAPPPQESWYEWTQIKSFLIFSWDKLKVIPWWMWVFIRRGIGRKMTATFQGNEGLAQVGINQNDPMDSRDRILANKLVDILSVQSAARNSLSAPLRGNSAKTTPKLWASIRRLVFGMLDGSDLNEFGIEPKEGRVPVFARTGQIIANPAETVSVPEILHARLGASEIRLAEASGSGAMARKLSEGVTATRRRIETIENELAQMQGGNF
;
A
#
# COMPACT_ATOMS: atom_id res chain seq x y z
N MET A 1 -15.05 -12.39 -27.90
CA MET A 1 -16.31 -12.25 -27.14
C MET A 1 -16.24 -12.69 -25.67
N ALA A 2 -15.15 -13.33 -25.18
CA ALA A 2 -15.08 -13.82 -23.79
C ALA A 2 -14.40 -12.86 -22.78
N ASN A 3 -14.10 -11.60 -23.14
CA ASN A 3 -13.37 -10.66 -22.27
C ASN A 3 -14.14 -9.40 -21.86
N GLU A 4 -15.32 -9.14 -22.44
CA GLU A 4 -16.17 -7.99 -22.05
C GLU A 4 -16.81 -8.16 -20.65
N SER A 5 -16.77 -9.37 -20.06
CA SER A 5 -17.48 -9.69 -18.81
C SER A 5 -16.83 -9.15 -17.52
N LYS A 6 -15.73 -8.39 -17.62
CA LYS A 6 -14.97 -7.90 -16.45
C LYS A 6 -15.03 -6.39 -16.22
N ARG A 7 -15.61 -5.61 -17.14
CA ARG A 7 -15.63 -4.14 -17.05
C ARG A 7 -17.02 -3.63 -16.71
N ASP A 8 -17.12 -2.88 -15.62
CA ASP A 8 -18.37 -2.34 -15.09
C ASP A 8 -18.98 -1.28 -16.04
N SER A 9 -20.28 -1.06 -15.92
CA SER A 9 -21.01 0.01 -16.61
C SER A 9 -21.60 0.98 -15.61
N ILE A 10 -21.56 2.28 -15.90
CA ILE A 10 -22.10 3.32 -15.02
C ILE A 10 -23.03 4.27 -15.77
N SER A 11 -24.00 4.82 -15.04
CA SER A 11 -24.96 5.79 -15.57
C SER A 11 -24.86 7.10 -14.82
N VAL A 12 -24.77 8.18 -15.58
CA VAL A 12 -24.83 9.57 -15.13
C VAL A 12 -26.16 10.15 -15.60
N VAL A 13 -27.03 10.51 -14.65
CA VAL A 13 -28.35 11.08 -14.92
C VAL A 13 -28.31 12.58 -14.67
N LEU A 14 -28.58 13.36 -15.71
CA LEU A 14 -28.67 14.81 -15.65
C LEU A 14 -30.13 15.19 -15.39
N PHE A 15 -30.41 15.73 -14.21
CA PHE A 15 -31.72 16.27 -13.85
C PHE A 15 -31.84 17.74 -14.31
N PRO A 16 -33.03 18.21 -14.70
CA PRO A 16 -33.21 19.54 -15.28
C PRO A 16 -33.28 20.62 -14.21
N SER A 17 -33.66 20.27 -12.99
CA SER A 17 -33.70 21.19 -11.85
C SER A 17 -33.55 20.45 -10.54
N ASP A 18 -33.08 21.16 -9.51
CA ASP A 18 -33.01 20.64 -8.14
C ASP A 18 -34.40 20.33 -7.59
N ALA A 19 -35.42 21.09 -8.01
CA ALA A 19 -36.80 20.87 -7.63
C ALA A 19 -37.33 19.52 -8.14
N LEU A 20 -37.04 19.20 -9.42
CA LEU A 20 -37.43 17.91 -9.98
C LEU A 20 -36.66 16.78 -9.28
N TYR A 21 -35.35 16.94 -9.07
CA TYR A 21 -34.58 15.93 -8.36
C TYR A 21 -35.13 15.63 -6.95
N LYS A 22 -35.47 16.68 -6.18
CA LYS A 22 -36.09 16.54 -4.85
C LYS A 22 -37.45 15.84 -4.87
N GLU A 23 -38.21 15.94 -5.95
CA GLU A 23 -39.46 15.21 -6.13
C GLU A 23 -39.22 13.71 -6.35
N PHE A 24 -38.17 13.35 -7.09
CA PHE A 24 -37.81 11.96 -7.36
C PHE A 24 -37.02 11.31 -6.22
N ALA A 25 -36.29 12.08 -5.43
CA ALA A 25 -35.39 11.56 -4.38
C ALA A 25 -36.08 10.60 -3.39
N PRO A 26 -37.29 10.87 -2.86
CA PRO A 26 -37.99 9.92 -1.98
C PRO A 26 -38.32 8.60 -2.66
N LEU A 27 -38.70 8.63 -3.94
CA LEU A 27 -39.05 7.43 -4.70
C LEU A 27 -37.80 6.64 -5.11
N ILE A 28 -36.72 7.34 -5.48
CA ILE A 28 -35.42 6.71 -5.74
C ILE A 28 -34.93 6.02 -4.47
N LEU A 29 -35.05 6.67 -3.31
CA LEU A 29 -34.71 6.10 -2.01
C LEU A 29 -35.52 4.83 -1.72
N GLU A 30 -36.84 4.88 -1.89
CA GLU A 30 -37.76 3.75 -1.71
C GLU A 30 -37.33 2.57 -2.59
N TRP A 31 -37.19 2.77 -3.90
CA TRP A 31 -36.84 1.69 -4.83
C TRP A 31 -35.41 1.18 -4.65
N THR A 32 -34.48 2.03 -4.20
CA THR A 32 -33.11 1.60 -3.88
C THR A 32 -33.10 0.74 -2.62
N LYS A 33 -33.87 1.11 -1.58
CA LYS A 33 -34.01 0.32 -0.35
C LYS A 33 -34.69 -1.03 -0.59
N GLU A 34 -35.68 -1.07 -1.49
CA GLU A 34 -36.31 -2.32 -1.92
C GLU A 34 -35.39 -3.18 -2.82
N GLY A 35 -34.19 -2.68 -3.15
CA GLY A 35 -33.22 -3.38 -3.98
C GLY A 35 -33.60 -3.46 -5.46
N LEU A 36 -34.54 -2.62 -5.92
CA LEU A 36 -34.96 -2.52 -7.31
C LEU A 36 -33.94 -1.76 -8.16
N LEU A 37 -33.37 -0.67 -7.61
CA LEU A 37 -32.40 0.16 -8.31
C LEU A 37 -30.96 -0.15 -7.88
N GLY A 38 -30.07 -0.23 -8.87
CA GLY A 38 -28.62 -0.26 -8.70
C GLY A 38 -28.02 1.15 -8.59
N SER A 39 -26.71 1.22 -8.43
CA SER A 39 -26.01 2.50 -8.21
C SER A 39 -25.92 3.36 -9.47
N PHE A 40 -26.16 4.66 -9.35
CA PHE A 40 -25.96 5.63 -10.42
C PHE A 40 -25.55 7.01 -9.89
N LEU A 41 -25.06 7.88 -10.77
CA LEU A 41 -24.65 9.24 -10.45
C LEU A 41 -25.76 10.21 -10.87
N ALA A 42 -26.30 10.96 -9.91
CA ALA A 42 -27.25 12.05 -10.18
C ALA A 42 -26.51 13.39 -10.21
N VAL A 43 -26.81 14.20 -11.23
CA VAL A 43 -26.27 15.55 -11.39
C VAL A 43 -27.43 16.52 -11.54
N THR A 44 -27.44 17.58 -10.74
CA THR A 44 -28.39 18.68 -10.87
C THR A 44 -27.67 19.97 -11.24
N PRO A 45 -28.38 21.01 -11.72
CA PRO A 45 -27.73 22.25 -12.13
C PRO A 45 -26.95 22.95 -11.03
N SER A 46 -27.38 22.86 -9.76
CA SER A 46 -26.68 23.47 -8.63
C SER A 46 -25.36 22.77 -8.26
N MET A 47 -25.18 21.52 -8.69
CA MET A 47 -23.96 20.75 -8.44
C MET A 47 -22.84 21.04 -9.45
N VAL A 48 -23.14 21.81 -10.51
CA VAL A 48 -22.19 22.21 -11.53
C VAL A 48 -21.68 23.60 -11.20
N VAL A 49 -20.42 23.70 -10.78
CA VAL A 49 -19.79 24.96 -10.40
C VAL A 49 -18.82 25.38 -11.50
N GLN A 50 -19.17 26.47 -12.19
CA GLN A 50 -18.30 27.13 -13.15
C GLN A 50 -17.70 28.37 -12.49
N LYS A 51 -16.40 28.31 -12.19
CA LYS A 51 -15.64 29.49 -11.73
C LYS A 51 -14.91 30.11 -12.92
N VAL A 52 -14.65 31.41 -12.82
CA VAL A 52 -13.87 32.14 -13.83
C VAL A 52 -12.44 31.59 -13.83
N ASP A 53 -11.95 31.17 -14.99
CA ASP A 53 -10.61 30.61 -15.25
C ASP A 53 -10.28 29.24 -14.59
N GLU A 54 -11.25 28.50 -14.06
CA GLU A 54 -11.08 27.11 -13.60
C GLU A 54 -11.88 26.12 -14.48
N PRO A 55 -11.41 24.86 -14.63
CA PRO A 55 -12.21 23.81 -15.26
C PRO A 55 -13.51 23.58 -14.49
N LEU A 56 -14.54 23.13 -15.21
CA LEU A 56 -15.87 22.85 -14.66
C LEU A 56 -15.76 21.84 -13.52
N SER A 57 -16.20 22.20 -12.31
CA SER A 57 -16.30 21.27 -11.19
C SER A 57 -17.70 20.66 -11.18
N ILE A 58 -17.78 19.34 -11.27
CA ILE A 58 -19.05 18.60 -11.34
C ILE A 58 -19.15 17.73 -10.09
N PHE A 59 -19.96 18.18 -9.13
CA PHE A 59 -20.33 17.33 -8.00
C PHE A 59 -21.47 16.40 -8.40
N VAL A 60 -21.46 15.18 -7.88
CA VAL A 60 -22.46 14.15 -8.16
C VAL A 60 -22.94 13.55 -6.87
N GLU A 61 -24.24 13.28 -6.79
CA GLU A 61 -24.78 12.42 -5.74
C GLU A 61 -24.79 10.99 -6.22
N LYS A 62 -23.96 10.15 -5.61
CA LYS A 62 -23.98 8.71 -5.85
C LYS A 62 -25.12 8.10 -5.04
N LEU A 63 -26.11 7.57 -5.75
CA LEU A 63 -27.30 6.96 -5.18
C LEU A 63 -27.13 5.44 -5.25
N GLY A 64 -27.19 4.76 -4.10
CA GLY A 64 -26.99 3.32 -3.99
C GLY A 64 -26.96 2.86 -2.53
N LEU A 65 -27.01 1.55 -2.33
CA LEU A 65 -26.79 0.94 -1.01
C LEU A 65 -25.29 0.85 -0.73
N ASN A 66 -24.85 1.30 0.45
CA ASN A 66 -23.49 1.08 0.90
C ASN A 66 -23.28 -0.39 1.33
N ALA A 67 -22.05 -0.76 1.70
CA ALA A 67 -21.71 -2.10 2.22
C ALA A 67 -22.61 -2.53 3.40
N ASP A 68 -23.00 -1.58 4.24
CA ASP A 68 -23.85 -1.80 5.43
C ASP A 68 -25.37 -1.76 5.13
N GLU A 69 -25.78 -1.80 3.85
CA GLU A 69 -27.18 -1.64 3.40
C GLU A 69 -27.85 -0.30 3.76
N ASP A 70 -27.09 0.63 4.34
CA ASP A 70 -27.56 2.00 4.56
C ASP A 70 -27.56 2.81 3.27
N PHE A 71 -28.65 3.52 3.03
CA PHE A 71 -28.72 4.53 1.99
C PHE A 71 -28.16 5.84 2.54
N VAL A 72 -26.98 6.23 2.05
CA VAL A 72 -26.40 7.54 2.32
C VAL A 72 -26.09 8.18 0.97
N PRO A 73 -26.73 9.30 0.59
CA PRO A 73 -26.32 10.05 -0.59
C PRO A 73 -24.94 10.65 -0.30
N TYR A 74 -23.93 10.21 -1.06
CA TYR A 74 -22.58 10.78 -0.98
C TYR A 74 -22.42 11.80 -2.10
N SER A 75 -22.09 13.04 -1.74
CA SER A 75 -21.62 14.04 -2.69
C SER A 75 -20.14 13.79 -2.96
N LEU A 76 -19.81 13.52 -4.23
CA LEU A 76 -18.49 13.16 -4.71
C LEU A 76 -18.15 14.02 -5.93
N ASP A 77 -16.86 14.12 -6.27
CA ASP A 77 -16.45 14.67 -7.57
C ASP A 77 -16.71 13.62 -8.67
N ALA A 78 -17.37 14.03 -9.76
CA ALA A 78 -17.67 13.15 -10.90
C ALA A 78 -16.40 12.53 -11.50
N PHE A 79 -15.32 13.31 -11.59
CA PHE A 79 -14.10 12.89 -12.26
C PHE A 79 -13.35 11.86 -11.43
N ASP A 80 -13.31 12.03 -10.10
CA ASP A 80 -12.69 11.06 -9.20
C ASP A 80 -13.41 9.71 -9.25
N GLU A 81 -14.75 9.70 -9.20
CA GLU A 81 -15.54 8.47 -9.27
C GLU A 81 -15.40 7.76 -10.63
N LEU A 82 -15.34 8.54 -11.73
CA LEU A 82 -15.14 7.98 -13.06
C LEU A 82 -13.70 7.48 -13.28
N ALA A 83 -12.72 8.03 -12.57
CA ALA A 83 -11.31 7.62 -12.66
C ALA A 83 -10.97 6.39 -11.80
N GLN A 84 -11.75 6.10 -10.75
CA GLN A 84 -11.48 4.99 -9.83
C GLN A 84 -11.62 3.60 -10.47
N ARG A 85 -12.34 3.46 -11.59
CA ARG A 85 -12.64 2.17 -12.21
C ARG A 85 -12.53 2.23 -13.73
N GLU A 86 -12.21 1.09 -14.33
CA GLU A 86 -12.32 0.92 -15.78
C GLU A 86 -13.77 0.60 -16.17
N TYR A 87 -14.42 1.51 -16.89
CA TYR A 87 -15.77 1.31 -17.40
C TYR A 87 -15.75 0.83 -18.85
N SER A 88 -16.56 -0.18 -19.17
CA SER A 88 -16.81 -0.59 -20.56
C SER A 88 -17.76 0.39 -21.24
N VAL A 89 -18.80 0.82 -20.51
CA VAL A 89 -19.86 1.69 -21.00
C VAL A 89 -20.19 2.77 -19.97
N VAL A 90 -20.19 4.03 -20.41
CA VAL A 90 -20.69 5.17 -19.64
C VAL A 90 -21.93 5.72 -20.32
N ARG A 91 -23.05 5.70 -19.61
CA ARG A 91 -24.34 6.21 -20.10
C ARG A 91 -24.58 7.59 -19.51
N ILE A 92 -24.74 8.59 -20.36
CA ILE A 92 -25.14 9.93 -19.95
C ILE A 92 -26.59 10.13 -20.38
N VAL A 93 -27.50 10.22 -19.41
CA VAL A 93 -28.93 10.33 -19.65
C VAL A 93 -29.41 11.72 -19.28
N GLY A 94 -29.83 12.51 -20.26
CA GLY A 94 -30.55 13.77 -20.02
C GLY A 94 -32.00 13.48 -19.71
N PHE A 95 -32.48 13.84 -18.51
CA PHE A 95 -33.85 13.56 -18.09
C PHE A 95 -34.74 14.81 -18.23
N HIS A 96 -35.74 14.74 -19.10
CA HIS A 96 -36.72 15.80 -19.30
C HIS A 96 -38.12 15.30 -18.97
N MET A 97 -38.72 15.88 -17.93
CA MET A 97 -40.12 15.63 -17.57
C MET A 97 -40.95 16.85 -17.97
N LEU A 98 -41.69 16.74 -19.07
CA LEU A 98 -42.52 17.82 -19.61
C LEU A 98 -43.84 17.89 -18.84
N ARG A 99 -44.20 19.08 -18.36
CA ARG A 99 -45.47 19.35 -17.67
C ARG A 99 -46.21 20.51 -18.31
N THR A 100 -47.52 20.53 -18.13
CA THR A 100 -48.37 21.61 -18.66
C THR A 100 -48.00 22.93 -18.00
N GLY A 101 -47.53 23.91 -18.79
CA GLY A 101 -47.13 25.22 -18.29
C GLY A 101 -45.65 25.37 -17.91
N HIS A 102 -44.86 24.29 -17.92
CA HIS A 102 -43.41 24.36 -17.71
C HIS A 102 -42.69 24.59 -19.04
N LYS A 103 -42.01 25.72 -19.21
CA LYS A 103 -41.14 25.96 -20.37
C LYS A 103 -39.77 25.32 -20.12
N VAL A 104 -39.28 24.57 -21.11
CA VAL A 104 -37.92 24.02 -21.07
C VAL A 104 -36.94 25.18 -21.20
N ASP A 105 -36.00 25.31 -20.26
CA ASP A 105 -35.05 26.43 -20.24
C ASP A 105 -33.89 26.15 -21.20
N VAL A 106 -33.65 27.06 -22.14
CA VAL A 106 -32.53 26.99 -23.09
C VAL A 106 -31.18 26.97 -22.36
N LYS A 107 -31.09 27.56 -21.15
CA LYS A 107 -29.89 27.51 -20.32
C LYS A 107 -29.59 26.09 -19.79
N GLN A 108 -30.61 25.27 -19.56
CA GLN A 108 -30.44 23.88 -19.13
C GLN A 108 -29.79 23.03 -20.23
N GLY A 109 -30.21 23.21 -21.49
CA GLY A 109 -29.61 22.51 -22.63
C GLY A 109 -28.11 22.79 -22.75
N LYS A 110 -27.70 24.06 -22.63
CA LYS A 110 -26.27 24.43 -22.65
C LYS A 110 -25.47 23.83 -21.50
N LEU A 111 -26.04 23.79 -20.30
CA LEU A 111 -25.38 23.18 -19.15
C LEU A 111 -25.16 21.67 -19.37
N TYR A 112 -26.14 20.98 -19.96
CA TYR A 112 -25.97 19.57 -20.32
C TYR A 112 -24.89 19.36 -21.37
N GLU A 113 -24.82 20.23 -22.37
CA GLU A 113 -23.76 20.19 -23.38
C GLU A 113 -22.37 20.32 -22.76
N GLU A 114 -22.19 21.29 -21.86
CA GLU A 114 -20.93 21.51 -21.16
C GLU A 114 -20.57 20.32 -20.26
N VAL A 115 -21.49 19.85 -19.42
CA VAL A 115 -21.27 18.67 -18.56
C VAL A 115 -20.93 17.44 -19.40
N MET A 116 -21.67 17.19 -20.49
CA MET A 116 -21.40 16.06 -21.38
C MET A 116 -20.02 16.14 -22.02
N ASP A 117 -19.62 17.32 -22.50
CA ASP A 117 -18.32 17.51 -23.15
C ASP A 117 -17.16 17.25 -22.19
N TYR A 118 -17.24 17.77 -20.96
CA TYR A 118 -16.23 17.53 -19.92
C TYR A 118 -16.18 16.05 -19.48
N LEU A 119 -17.33 15.41 -19.26
CA LEU A 119 -17.38 13.99 -18.90
C LEU A 119 -16.87 13.07 -20.01
N VAL A 120 -17.08 13.42 -21.27
CA VAL A 120 -16.57 12.64 -22.40
C VAL A 120 -15.05 12.79 -22.51
N LYS A 121 -14.53 14.01 -22.33
CA LYS A 121 -13.08 14.30 -22.39
C LYS A 121 -12.29 13.68 -21.25
N SER A 122 -12.91 13.45 -20.09
CA SER A 122 -12.24 12.82 -18.94
C SER A 122 -12.11 11.29 -19.06
N LEU A 123 -12.85 10.66 -19.98
CA LEU A 123 -12.85 9.21 -20.14
C LEU A 123 -11.75 8.76 -21.13
N PRO A 124 -11.07 7.62 -20.86
CA PRO A 124 -10.17 7.01 -21.82
C PRO A 124 -10.99 6.41 -22.98
N MET A 125 -11.22 7.22 -24.01
CA MET A 125 -11.97 6.84 -25.21
C MET A 125 -11.11 6.06 -26.21
N VAL A 126 -11.75 5.18 -26.98
CA VAL A 126 -11.13 4.56 -28.15
C VAL A 126 -10.87 5.64 -29.20
N SER A 127 -9.60 5.91 -29.53
CA SER A 127 -9.25 6.77 -30.66
C SER A 127 -9.51 6.04 -31.98
N ALA A 128 -10.00 6.76 -32.99
CA ALA A 128 -10.06 6.25 -34.37
C ALA A 128 -8.62 6.03 -34.87
N GLY A 129 -8.11 4.79 -34.77
CA GLY A 129 -6.73 4.43 -35.10
C GLY A 129 -6.08 3.46 -34.09
N THR A 130 -6.78 3.12 -33.01
CA THR A 130 -6.28 2.16 -32.02
C THR A 130 -6.23 0.74 -32.62
N VAL A 131 -5.09 0.06 -32.46
CA VAL A 131 -4.80 -1.30 -32.95
C VAL A 131 -5.87 -2.28 -32.46
N GLU A 132 -6.29 -3.23 -33.31
CA GLU A 132 -7.16 -4.36 -32.94
C GLU A 132 -6.69 -4.98 -31.62
N GLY A 133 -7.51 -4.89 -30.56
CA GLY A 133 -7.22 -5.43 -29.23
C GLY A 133 -7.16 -4.43 -28.08
N GLN A 134 -7.19 -3.10 -28.32
CA GLN A 134 -7.39 -2.10 -27.26
C GLN A 134 -8.86 -1.68 -27.16
N GLU A 135 -9.58 -2.28 -26.22
CA GLU A 135 -10.95 -1.93 -25.84
C GLU A 135 -10.94 -0.68 -24.94
N GLY A 136 -11.56 0.41 -25.37
CA GLY A 136 -11.74 1.65 -24.59
C GLY A 136 -13.21 1.91 -24.25
N THR A 137 -13.48 2.99 -23.51
CA THR A 137 -14.81 3.26 -22.94
C THR A 137 -15.80 3.68 -24.03
N ARG A 138 -16.94 2.98 -24.15
CA ARG A 138 -18.06 3.39 -25.03
C ARG A 138 -18.97 4.38 -24.30
N VAL A 139 -19.19 5.56 -24.88
CA VAL A 139 -20.09 6.57 -24.31
C VAL A 139 -21.43 6.60 -25.03
N LEU A 140 -22.53 6.52 -24.28
CA LEU A 140 -23.90 6.59 -24.76
C LEU A 140 -24.60 7.83 -24.23
N ARG A 141 -24.94 8.78 -25.11
CA ARG A 141 -25.67 10.00 -24.77
C ARG A 141 -27.13 9.84 -25.14
N ILE A 142 -27.99 9.66 -24.15
CA ILE A 142 -29.41 9.37 -24.34
C ILE A 142 -30.22 10.53 -23.79
N ASN A 143 -31.09 11.11 -24.62
CA ASN A 143 -32.04 12.11 -24.17
C ASN A 143 -33.38 11.44 -23.88
N LEU A 144 -33.79 11.37 -22.61
CA LEU A 144 -35.07 10.81 -22.20
C LEU A 144 -36.10 11.92 -21.99
N VAL A 145 -37.15 11.92 -22.79
CA VAL A 145 -38.28 12.86 -22.69
C VAL A 145 -39.55 12.13 -22.26
N VAL A 146 -40.11 12.54 -21.12
CA VAL A 146 -41.33 12.00 -20.53
C VAL A 146 -42.41 13.07 -20.56
N ALA A 147 -43.57 12.76 -21.13
CA ALA A 147 -44.67 13.69 -21.28
C ALA A 147 -46.02 13.04 -20.88
N PRO A 148 -46.96 13.81 -20.28
CA PRO A 148 -48.32 13.34 -20.06
C PRO A 148 -49.10 13.32 -21.38
N THR A 149 -50.19 12.55 -21.45
CA THR A 149 -51.02 12.44 -22.66
C THR A 149 -51.61 13.78 -23.09
N LYS A 150 -52.01 14.63 -22.14
CA LYS A 150 -52.67 15.92 -22.41
C LYS A 150 -51.69 17.07 -22.59
N LEU A 151 -50.51 16.82 -23.15
CA LEU A 151 -49.55 17.90 -23.42
C LEU A 151 -50.02 18.72 -24.64
N HIS A 152 -50.35 19.99 -24.42
CA HIS A 152 -50.70 20.90 -25.51
C HIS A 152 -49.45 21.28 -26.32
N SER A 153 -49.56 21.33 -27.65
CA SER A 153 -48.45 21.63 -28.55
C SER A 153 -47.91 23.05 -28.36
N GLY A 154 -46.64 23.18 -27.98
CA GLY A 154 -45.88 24.43 -28.07
C GLY A 154 -44.70 24.54 -27.10
N GLY A 155 -43.50 24.85 -27.59
CA GLY A 155 -42.35 25.27 -26.78
C GLY A 155 -41.47 24.17 -26.18
N PHE A 156 -41.56 22.93 -26.68
CA PHE A 156 -40.76 21.79 -26.20
C PHE A 156 -39.58 21.40 -27.11
N GLU A 157 -39.45 22.05 -28.27
CA GLU A 157 -38.31 21.90 -29.17
C GLU A 157 -36.95 22.02 -28.46
N PRO A 158 -36.74 22.93 -27.47
CA PRO A 158 -35.48 23.00 -26.74
C PRO A 158 -35.09 21.72 -25.99
N ALA A 159 -36.05 20.86 -25.62
CA ALA A 159 -35.76 19.59 -24.95
C ALA A 159 -35.04 18.60 -25.87
N PHE A 160 -35.13 18.77 -27.19
CA PHE A 160 -34.52 17.88 -28.18
C PHE A 160 -33.22 18.43 -28.75
N ASN A 161 -32.79 19.61 -28.33
CA ASN A 161 -31.52 20.18 -28.76
C ASN A 161 -30.35 19.56 -27.99
N GLY A 162 -29.21 19.45 -28.66
CA GLY A 162 -27.94 19.01 -28.06
C GLY A 162 -27.30 17.78 -28.73
N PRO A 163 -26.05 17.45 -28.36
CA PRO A 163 -25.22 16.43 -28.98
C PRO A 163 -25.56 15.01 -28.50
N TRP A 164 -26.84 14.66 -28.58
CA TRP A 164 -27.37 13.36 -28.16
C TRP A 164 -27.12 12.28 -29.23
N ASN A 165 -26.86 11.05 -28.80
CA ASN A 165 -26.78 9.91 -29.72
C ASN A 165 -28.18 9.42 -30.13
N MET A 166 -29.17 9.57 -29.24
CA MET A 166 -30.56 9.21 -29.49
C MET A 166 -31.50 9.98 -28.58
N HIS A 167 -32.72 10.23 -29.05
CA HIS A 167 -33.83 10.73 -28.24
C HIS A 167 -34.80 9.57 -27.97
N VAL A 168 -35.13 9.37 -26.70
CA VAL A 168 -36.05 8.37 -26.21
C VAL A 168 -37.27 9.11 -25.67
N ILE A 169 -38.41 8.91 -26.30
CA ILE A 169 -39.69 9.48 -25.90
C ILE A 169 -40.46 8.41 -25.15
N ALA A 170 -40.80 8.64 -23.89
CA ALA A 170 -41.71 7.76 -23.18
C ALA A 170 -43.10 7.85 -23.80
N SER A 171 -43.67 6.70 -24.17
CA SER A 171 -45.04 6.61 -24.67
C SER A 171 -45.98 7.23 -23.63
N PRO A 172 -46.80 8.25 -23.98
CA PRO A 172 -47.68 8.92 -23.02
C PRO A 172 -48.92 8.07 -22.68
N GLU A 173 -48.79 6.75 -22.76
CA GLU A 173 -49.79 5.72 -22.55
C GLU A 173 -49.16 4.66 -21.64
N ASP A 174 -49.80 4.41 -20.51
CA ASP A 174 -49.40 3.43 -19.52
C ASP A 174 -50.31 2.20 -19.59
N ARG A 175 -49.76 1.02 -19.30
CA ARG A 175 -50.47 -0.25 -19.28
C ARG A 175 -49.97 -1.09 -18.10
N ARG A 176 -50.90 -1.71 -17.39
CA ARG A 176 -50.55 -2.67 -16.31
C ARG A 176 -49.84 -3.92 -16.83
N THR A 177 -50.22 -4.40 -18.03
CA THR A 177 -49.59 -5.55 -18.69
C THR A 177 -49.60 -5.32 -20.21
N PRO A 178 -48.75 -6.03 -20.98
CA PRO A 178 -48.76 -5.92 -22.45
C PRO A 178 -50.14 -6.20 -23.08
N TRP A 179 -50.97 -7.01 -22.41
CA TRP A 179 -52.28 -7.44 -22.87
C TRP A 179 -53.43 -6.53 -22.44
N THR A 180 -53.18 -5.54 -21.58
CA THR A 180 -54.22 -4.61 -21.09
C THR A 180 -54.39 -3.43 -22.04
N ALA A 181 -55.59 -2.84 -22.07
CA ALA A 181 -55.86 -1.62 -22.81
C ALA A 181 -55.04 -0.42 -22.28
N ASP A 182 -54.76 0.53 -23.16
CA ASP A 182 -54.03 1.77 -22.85
C ASP A 182 -54.76 2.61 -21.79
N SER A 183 -54.00 3.11 -20.83
CA SER A 183 -54.44 4.12 -19.88
C SER A 183 -53.64 5.41 -20.10
N LEU A 184 -54.32 6.55 -20.02
CA LEU A 184 -53.70 7.84 -20.25
C LEU A 184 -52.82 8.23 -19.06
N VAL A 185 -51.58 8.62 -19.34
CA VAL A 185 -50.66 9.18 -18.35
C VAL A 185 -51.08 10.61 -18.04
N ARG A 186 -51.43 10.85 -16.78
CA ARG A 186 -51.80 12.18 -16.26
C ARG A 186 -50.65 12.72 -15.41
N ASP A 187 -50.56 14.04 -15.29
CA ASP A 187 -49.62 14.72 -14.38
C ASP A 187 -50.14 14.62 -12.93
N ASP A 188 -50.14 13.40 -12.40
CA ASP A 188 -50.50 13.04 -11.03
C ASP A 188 -49.33 12.33 -10.32
N GLU A 189 -49.54 11.83 -9.09
CA GLU A 189 -48.49 11.13 -8.33
C GLU A 189 -47.89 9.93 -9.08
N LYS A 190 -48.66 9.28 -9.97
CA LYS A 190 -48.17 8.15 -10.76
C LYS A 190 -47.22 8.61 -11.87
N PHE A 191 -47.25 9.89 -12.26
CA PHE A 191 -46.40 10.41 -13.30
C PHE A 191 -44.92 10.35 -12.94
N THR A 192 -44.59 10.59 -11.67
CA THR A 192 -43.22 10.51 -11.14
C THR A 192 -42.74 9.05 -11.11
N ARG A 193 -43.62 8.11 -10.71
CA ARG A 193 -43.33 6.65 -10.78
C ARG A 193 -43.13 6.18 -12.22
N PHE A 194 -43.98 6.64 -13.13
CA PHE A 194 -43.86 6.38 -14.56
C PHE A 194 -42.55 6.92 -15.13
N GLY A 195 -42.19 8.16 -14.82
CA GLY A 195 -40.92 8.77 -15.22
C GLY A 195 -39.71 8.02 -14.68
N LEU A 196 -39.75 7.58 -13.42
CA LEU A 196 -38.64 6.83 -12.81
C LEU A 196 -38.49 5.45 -13.44
N MET A 197 -39.58 4.76 -13.78
CA MET A 197 -39.53 3.49 -14.51
C MET A 197 -38.84 3.66 -15.88
N HIS A 198 -39.19 4.71 -16.61
CA HIS A 198 -38.57 5.05 -17.89
C HIS A 198 -37.10 5.40 -17.74
N LEU A 199 -36.76 6.20 -16.73
CA LEU A 199 -35.38 6.54 -16.39
C LEU A 199 -34.57 5.30 -16.04
N ALA A 200 -35.09 4.45 -15.18
CA ALA A 200 -34.38 3.28 -14.68
C ALA A 200 -34.02 2.29 -15.81
N THR A 201 -34.95 2.11 -16.74
CA THR A 201 -34.76 1.24 -17.90
C THR A 201 -33.83 1.87 -18.94
N THR A 202 -33.97 3.16 -19.20
CA THR A 202 -33.14 3.88 -20.18
C THR A 202 -31.69 3.95 -19.71
N ALA A 203 -31.47 4.20 -18.42
CA ALA A 203 -30.15 4.18 -17.81
C ALA A 203 -29.62 2.74 -17.55
N GLY A 204 -30.46 1.71 -17.61
CA GLY A 204 -30.03 0.35 -17.28
C GLY A 204 -29.57 0.23 -15.83
N ILE A 205 -30.30 0.87 -14.91
CA ILE A 205 -30.00 0.91 -13.46
C ILE A 205 -30.90 -0.04 -12.67
N TRP A 206 -31.61 -0.97 -13.32
CA TRP A 206 -32.32 -2.03 -12.62
C TRP A 206 -31.31 -3.00 -11.99
N ASN A 207 -31.52 -3.34 -10.72
CA ASN A 207 -30.68 -4.32 -10.06
C ASN A 207 -30.88 -5.70 -10.72
N GLY A 208 -29.78 -6.39 -11.04
CA GLY A 208 -29.78 -7.63 -11.83
C GLY A 208 -29.80 -7.44 -13.35
N LEU A 209 -30.09 -6.24 -13.86
CA LEU A 209 -30.04 -5.89 -15.29
C LEU A 209 -29.20 -4.63 -15.49
N LYS A 210 -27.87 -4.79 -15.47
CA LYS A 210 -26.90 -3.69 -15.61
C LYS A 210 -26.78 -3.15 -17.05
N VAL A 211 -27.57 -3.64 -18.00
CA VAL A 211 -27.48 -3.29 -19.42
C VAL A 211 -28.74 -2.53 -19.83
N SER A 212 -28.55 -1.35 -20.41
CA SER A 212 -29.60 -0.57 -21.05
C SER A 212 -30.01 -1.24 -22.37
N PRO A 213 -31.30 -1.34 -22.71
CA PRO A 213 -31.74 -1.86 -24.01
C PRO A 213 -31.09 -1.15 -25.20
N PHE A 214 -30.74 0.13 -25.02
CA PHE A 214 -30.12 0.97 -26.04
C PHE A 214 -28.65 0.64 -26.30
N GLU A 215 -28.02 -0.18 -25.46
CA GLU A 215 -26.68 -0.72 -25.71
C GLU A 215 -26.66 -1.85 -26.72
N LEU A 216 -27.79 -2.57 -26.82
CA LEU A 216 -27.97 -3.73 -27.68
C LEU A 216 -28.30 -3.32 -29.13
N VAL A 217 -28.66 -2.05 -29.32
CA VAL A 217 -28.97 -1.48 -30.64
C VAL A 217 -27.66 -1.09 -31.34
N ASN A 218 -27.55 -1.41 -32.63
CA ASN A 218 -26.37 -1.06 -33.41
C ASN A 218 -26.28 0.48 -33.59
N PHE A 219 -25.13 1.04 -33.24
CA PHE A 219 -24.91 2.50 -33.17
C PHE A 219 -24.99 3.20 -34.53
N GLU A 220 -24.64 2.50 -35.62
CA GLU A 220 -24.72 3.05 -36.97
C GLU A 220 -26.17 3.21 -37.45
N ASP A 221 -27.08 2.37 -36.95
CA ASP A 221 -28.52 2.46 -37.23
C ASP A 221 -29.18 3.53 -36.34
N ALA A 222 -28.72 3.69 -35.10
CA ALA A 222 -29.23 4.71 -34.17
C ALA A 222 -28.98 6.15 -34.66
N LYS A 223 -27.86 6.41 -35.37
CA LYS A 223 -27.52 7.74 -35.91
C LYS A 223 -28.40 8.20 -37.08
N LYS A 224 -29.16 7.32 -37.74
CA LYS A 224 -29.91 7.64 -38.98
C LYS A 224 -31.33 8.19 -38.74
N GLY A 225 -31.80 8.26 -37.50
CA GLY A 225 -33.20 8.63 -37.23
C GLY A 225 -33.57 8.75 -35.76
N ASN A 226 -32.78 9.52 -35.01
CA ASN A 226 -32.99 10.35 -33.82
C ASN A 226 -34.11 10.08 -32.77
N PHE A 227 -35.25 9.44 -33.02
CA PHE A 227 -36.35 9.36 -32.05
C PHE A 227 -36.89 7.94 -31.86
N TRP A 228 -36.88 7.48 -30.60
CA TRP A 228 -37.31 6.16 -30.18
C TRP A 228 -38.50 6.29 -29.24
N LEU A 229 -39.63 5.67 -29.60
CA LEU A 229 -40.76 5.57 -28.67
C LEU A 229 -40.51 4.40 -27.71
N SER A 230 -40.37 4.70 -26.44
CA SER A 230 -40.15 3.70 -25.39
C SER A 230 -41.47 3.32 -24.74
N ARG A 231 -41.74 2.01 -24.70
CA ARG A 231 -42.82 1.38 -23.94
C ARG A 231 -42.19 0.34 -23.04
N ILE A 232 -42.35 0.49 -21.73
CA ILE A 232 -41.59 -0.28 -20.75
C ILE A 232 -42.53 -1.10 -19.89
N PHE A 233 -42.17 -2.37 -19.72
CA PHE A 233 -42.83 -3.30 -18.81
C PHE A 233 -41.75 -3.94 -17.95
N VAL A 234 -41.91 -3.86 -16.63
CA VAL A 234 -40.95 -4.40 -15.68
C VAL A 234 -41.64 -5.48 -14.86
N ASN A 235 -41.11 -6.70 -14.94
CA ASN A 235 -41.46 -7.80 -14.05
C ASN A 235 -40.25 -8.06 -13.15
N ALA A 236 -40.36 -7.74 -11.86
CA ALA A 236 -39.30 -7.94 -10.89
C ALA A 236 -39.64 -9.09 -9.95
N ILE A 237 -38.64 -9.90 -9.61
CA ILE A 237 -38.72 -10.87 -8.51
C ILE A 237 -37.96 -10.28 -7.35
N LEU A 238 -38.70 -9.85 -6.33
CA LEU A 238 -38.14 -9.35 -5.08
C LEU A 238 -37.82 -10.55 -4.18
N THR A 239 -36.59 -11.04 -4.27
CA THR A 239 -36.03 -11.85 -3.18
C THR A 239 -35.62 -10.87 -2.08
N ASP A 240 -36.03 -11.10 -0.84
CA ASP A 240 -35.79 -10.24 0.34
C ASP A 240 -34.30 -10.11 0.71
N GLY A 241 -33.38 -9.93 -0.25
CA GLY A 241 -31.95 -9.80 -0.05
C GLY A 241 -31.24 -11.00 0.59
N LEU A 242 -31.95 -12.08 0.96
CA LEU A 242 -31.39 -13.19 1.76
C LEU A 242 -30.09 -13.74 1.17
N SER A 243 -30.06 -14.01 -0.13
CA SER A 243 -28.87 -14.53 -0.82
C SER A 243 -27.71 -13.54 -0.78
N ARG A 244 -27.98 -12.23 -0.90
CA ARG A 244 -26.97 -11.17 -0.82
C ARG A 244 -26.45 -11.00 0.61
N ARG A 245 -27.34 -11.01 1.61
CA ARG A 245 -26.97 -10.96 3.03
C ARG A 245 -26.13 -12.16 3.45
N VAL A 246 -26.47 -13.36 2.96
CA VAL A 246 -25.67 -14.56 3.17
C VAL A 246 -24.30 -14.43 2.50
N ALA A 247 -24.25 -13.97 1.24
CA ALA A 247 -22.99 -13.77 0.52
C ALA A 247 -22.09 -12.71 1.20
N ALA A 248 -22.65 -11.56 1.58
CA ALA A 248 -21.94 -10.51 2.30
C ALA A 248 -21.41 -11.02 3.64
N LYS A 249 -22.23 -11.73 4.41
CA LYS A 249 -21.83 -12.35 5.67
C LYS A 249 -20.70 -13.38 5.51
N VAL A 250 -20.71 -14.14 4.41
CA VAL A 250 -19.62 -15.08 4.08
C VAL A 250 -18.35 -14.33 3.70
N VAL A 251 -18.43 -13.27 2.90
CA VAL A 251 -17.28 -12.44 2.51
C VAL A 251 -16.70 -11.70 3.72
N ASP A 252 -17.53 -11.11 4.57
CA ASP A 252 -17.12 -10.49 5.83
C ASP A 252 -16.45 -11.52 6.74
N GLY A 253 -17.02 -12.72 6.82
CA GLY A 253 -16.43 -13.87 7.49
C GLY A 253 -15.03 -14.18 6.99
N ILE A 254 -14.85 -14.33 5.66
CA ILE A 254 -13.56 -14.62 5.03
C ILE A 254 -12.56 -13.46 5.21
N SER A 255 -13.04 -12.22 5.23
CA SER A 255 -12.20 -11.03 5.40
C SER A 255 -11.60 -10.90 6.80
N SER A 256 -12.24 -11.51 7.81
CA SER A 256 -11.79 -11.48 9.18
C SER A 256 -10.68 -12.50 9.43
N SER A 257 -9.58 -12.04 10.02
CA SER A 257 -8.41 -12.87 10.34
C SER A 257 -8.68 -13.96 11.38
N SER A 258 -9.76 -13.83 12.15
CA SER A 258 -10.12 -14.74 13.24
C SER A 258 -11.15 -15.79 12.84
N THR A 259 -11.77 -15.66 11.67
CA THR A 259 -12.80 -16.61 11.21
C THR A 259 -12.12 -17.85 10.64
N ASP A 260 -12.60 -19.01 11.05
CA ASP A 260 -12.19 -20.29 10.48
C ASP A 260 -12.72 -20.39 9.04
N ILE A 261 -11.81 -20.40 8.07
CA ILE A 261 -12.15 -20.49 6.63
C ILE A 261 -12.85 -21.83 6.33
N TYR A 262 -12.62 -22.83 7.19
CA TYR A 262 -13.12 -24.18 7.06
C TYR A 262 -14.26 -24.51 8.04
N ASP A 263 -14.87 -23.50 8.68
CA ASP A 263 -16.09 -23.71 9.48
C ASP A 263 -17.14 -24.42 8.61
N SER A 264 -17.62 -25.56 9.10
CA SER A 264 -18.72 -26.35 8.54
C SER A 264 -19.96 -25.52 8.15
N LYS A 265 -20.16 -24.34 8.76
CA LYS A 265 -21.24 -23.40 8.43
C LYS A 265 -20.98 -22.57 7.16
N LEU A 266 -19.71 -22.38 6.78
CA LEU A 266 -19.30 -21.68 5.56
C LEU A 266 -19.15 -22.64 4.36
N GLY A 267 -18.98 -23.94 4.61
CA GLY A 267 -19.08 -24.99 3.59
C GLY A 267 -17.92 -25.06 2.59
N ILE A 268 -16.78 -24.41 2.89
CA ILE A 268 -15.58 -24.42 2.04
C ILE A 268 -14.62 -25.48 2.58
N ALA A 269 -14.68 -26.69 2.04
CA ALA A 269 -13.69 -27.73 2.31
C ALA A 269 -12.84 -27.94 1.04
N ILE A 270 -11.54 -27.63 1.12
CA ILE A 270 -10.61 -27.90 0.02
C ILE A 270 -10.33 -29.42 -0.01
N PRO A 271 -10.59 -30.12 -1.12
CA PRO A 271 -10.32 -31.55 -1.19
C PRO A 271 -8.83 -31.85 -0.99
N GLY A 272 -8.50 -32.82 -0.14
CA GLY A 272 -7.11 -33.23 0.09
C GLY A 272 -6.35 -32.41 1.14
N THR A 273 -7.04 -31.59 1.94
CA THR A 273 -6.42 -30.88 3.09
C THR A 273 -6.93 -31.40 4.43
N GLU A 274 -6.13 -31.22 5.48
CA GLU A 274 -6.47 -31.52 6.87
C GLU A 274 -6.17 -30.29 7.74
N LEU A 275 -7.10 -29.92 8.63
CA LEU A 275 -6.92 -28.75 9.48
C LEU A 275 -5.93 -29.05 10.61
N ILE A 276 -4.95 -28.16 10.77
CA ILE A 276 -4.06 -28.16 11.93
C ILE A 276 -4.90 -27.80 13.15
N SER A 277 -4.85 -28.65 14.17
CA SER A 277 -5.52 -28.41 15.43
C SER A 277 -4.85 -27.27 16.20
N ASP A 278 -5.63 -26.49 16.94
CA ASP A 278 -5.17 -25.27 17.62
C ASP A 278 -3.99 -25.51 18.59
N ASP A 279 -3.87 -26.71 19.15
CA ASP A 279 -2.75 -27.13 20.01
C ASP A 279 -1.43 -27.36 19.27
N LEU A 280 -1.48 -27.58 17.96
CA LEU A 280 -0.30 -27.83 17.12
C LEU A 280 0.14 -26.60 16.32
N VAL A 281 -0.67 -25.54 16.30
CA VAL A 281 -0.42 -24.30 15.53
C VAL A 281 0.96 -23.72 15.81
N ASP A 282 1.33 -23.55 17.07
CA ASP A 282 2.62 -22.97 17.46
C ASP A 282 3.81 -23.82 16.99
N GLN A 283 3.68 -25.15 17.06
CA GLN A 283 4.73 -26.08 16.60
C GLN A 283 4.94 -25.99 15.09
N PHE A 284 3.86 -25.88 14.31
CA PHE A 284 3.96 -25.69 12.86
C PHE A 284 4.56 -24.33 12.51
N ILE A 285 4.20 -23.26 13.23
CA ILE A 285 4.79 -21.92 13.04
C ILE A 285 6.29 -21.95 13.34
N GLU A 286 6.71 -22.54 14.46
CA GLU A 286 8.13 -22.69 14.80
C GLU A 286 8.89 -23.46 13.72
N GLY A 287 8.32 -24.55 13.20
CA GLY A 287 8.87 -25.31 12.09
C GLY A 287 9.02 -24.49 10.81
N MET A 288 7.99 -23.72 10.44
CA MET A 288 8.02 -22.81 9.29
C MET A 288 9.11 -21.75 9.44
N VAL A 289 9.25 -21.13 10.63
CA VAL A 289 10.28 -20.14 10.92
C VAL A 289 11.67 -20.76 10.79
N ALA A 290 11.90 -21.93 11.40
CA ALA A 290 13.16 -22.65 11.28
C ALA A 290 13.52 -22.95 9.81
N GLN A 291 12.54 -23.37 9.01
CA GLN A 291 12.74 -23.61 7.59
C GLN A 291 13.16 -22.33 6.87
N VAL A 292 12.50 -21.19 7.11
CA VAL A 292 12.87 -19.89 6.53
C VAL A 292 14.30 -19.48 6.87
N PHE A 293 14.75 -19.71 8.10
CA PHE A 293 16.13 -19.42 8.51
C PHE A 293 17.17 -20.36 7.88
N SER A 294 16.77 -21.55 7.42
CA SER A 294 17.67 -22.50 6.72
C SER A 294 17.81 -22.21 5.22
N ILE A 295 16.88 -21.45 4.63
CA ILE A 295 16.87 -21.12 3.20
C ILE A 295 18.14 -20.33 2.81
N GLU A 296 18.66 -20.65 1.62
CA GLU A 296 19.87 -20.02 1.05
C GLU A 296 21.14 -20.14 1.92
N GLY A 297 21.24 -21.18 2.76
CA GLY A 297 22.44 -21.41 3.57
C GLY A 297 22.54 -20.49 4.78
N GLY A 298 21.40 -20.03 5.30
CA GLY A 298 21.35 -19.25 6.53
C GLY A 298 21.70 -17.78 6.36
N VAL A 299 21.35 -17.17 5.21
CA VAL A 299 21.57 -15.73 4.95
C VAL A 299 20.92 -14.84 6.02
N LEU A 300 19.82 -15.30 6.62
CA LEU A 300 19.14 -14.62 7.73
C LEU A 300 19.79 -14.88 9.09
N GLY A 301 20.66 -15.89 9.19
CA GLY A 301 21.38 -16.25 10.41
C GLY A 301 22.60 -15.35 10.64
N PHE A 302 22.91 -15.10 11.91
CA PHE A 302 24.14 -14.42 12.29
C PHE A 302 25.35 -15.37 12.17
N SER A 303 26.24 -15.11 11.23
CA SER A 303 27.53 -15.80 11.13
C SER A 303 28.62 -14.97 11.82
N ARG A 304 29.19 -15.48 12.92
CA ARG A 304 30.34 -14.84 13.57
C ARG A 304 31.55 -14.91 12.62
N PRO A 305 32.31 -13.82 12.39
CA PRO A 305 33.54 -13.90 11.63
C PRO A 305 34.48 -14.93 12.28
N ALA A 306 35.11 -15.77 11.45
CA ALA A 306 36.03 -16.78 11.93
C ALA A 306 37.15 -16.09 12.72
N PRO A 307 37.49 -16.56 13.93
CA PRO A 307 38.60 -16.00 14.68
C PRO A 307 39.88 -16.16 13.85
N ASP A 308 40.68 -15.09 13.76
CA ASP A 308 41.99 -15.14 13.10
C ASP A 308 42.79 -16.30 13.67
N ALA A 309 43.29 -17.18 12.80
CA ALA A 309 44.12 -18.29 13.24
C ALA A 309 45.37 -17.74 13.94
N PRO A 310 45.73 -18.24 15.14
CA PRO A 310 46.96 -17.81 15.80
C PRO A 310 48.15 -18.06 14.84
N PRO A 311 49.11 -17.12 14.75
CA PRO A 311 50.24 -17.28 13.85
C PRO A 311 50.98 -18.59 14.17
N PRO A 312 51.46 -19.32 13.15
CA PRO A 312 52.14 -20.59 13.38
C PRO A 312 53.37 -20.38 14.27
N GLN A 313 53.48 -21.15 15.34
CA GLN A 313 54.68 -21.19 16.16
C GLN A 313 55.81 -21.83 15.36
N GLU A 314 56.80 -21.04 14.95
CA GLU A 314 58.02 -21.57 14.35
C GLU A 314 58.90 -22.20 15.42
N SER A 315 59.23 -23.49 15.27
CA SER A 315 60.22 -24.17 16.12
C SER A 315 61.64 -23.78 15.67
N TRP A 316 62.36 -23.03 16.48
CA TRP A 316 63.75 -22.65 16.22
C TRP A 316 64.70 -23.57 16.98
N TYR A 317 65.80 -24.00 16.36
CA TYR A 317 66.87 -24.73 17.04
C TYR A 317 67.72 -23.78 17.91
N GLU A 318 68.29 -24.27 19.01
CA GLU A 318 69.02 -23.48 20.02
C GLU A 318 70.15 -22.63 19.41
N TRP A 319 70.89 -23.19 18.45
CA TRP A 319 71.97 -22.48 17.76
C TRP A 319 71.48 -21.42 16.77
N THR A 320 70.35 -21.64 16.11
CA THR A 320 69.70 -20.60 15.30
C THR A 320 69.27 -19.45 16.20
N GLN A 321 68.75 -19.73 17.39
CA GLN A 321 68.34 -18.70 18.36
C GLN A 321 69.52 -17.87 18.87
N ILE A 322 70.65 -18.51 19.21
CA ILE A 322 71.88 -17.81 19.62
C ILE A 322 72.43 -16.95 18.47
N LYS A 323 72.46 -17.47 17.23
CA LYS A 323 72.92 -16.73 16.06
C LYS A 323 72.02 -15.53 15.79
N SER A 324 70.71 -15.70 15.83
CA SER A 324 69.76 -14.59 15.70
C SER A 324 69.86 -13.61 16.85
N PHE A 325 70.11 -14.06 18.09
CA PHE A 325 70.32 -13.18 19.24
C PHE A 325 71.59 -12.36 19.10
N LEU A 326 72.68 -12.93 18.59
CA LEU A 326 73.92 -12.21 18.34
C LEU A 326 73.76 -11.22 17.20
N ILE A 327 73.14 -11.60 16.07
CA ILE A 327 72.84 -10.67 14.97
C ILE A 327 71.93 -9.53 15.46
N PHE A 328 70.92 -9.86 16.26
CA PHE A 328 69.99 -8.92 16.89
C PHE A 328 70.69 -7.95 17.85
N SER A 329 71.61 -8.48 18.67
CA SER A 329 72.28 -7.70 19.71
C SER A 329 73.50 -6.95 19.16
N TRP A 330 74.01 -7.35 17.98
CA TRP A 330 75.13 -6.70 17.32
C TRP A 330 74.83 -5.25 16.96
N ASP A 331 73.62 -4.96 16.49
CA ASP A 331 73.21 -3.58 16.24
C ASP A 331 73.15 -2.77 17.54
N LYS A 332 72.75 -3.36 18.67
CA LYS A 332 72.83 -2.68 19.98
C LYS A 332 74.28 -2.47 20.44
N LEU A 333 75.15 -3.47 20.27
CA LEU A 333 76.57 -3.41 20.65
C LEU A 333 77.32 -2.29 19.90
N LYS A 334 77.00 -2.03 18.63
CA LYS A 334 77.60 -0.93 17.85
C LYS A 334 77.29 0.46 18.38
N VAL A 335 76.15 0.65 19.03
CA VAL A 335 75.74 1.97 19.54
C VAL A 335 76.29 2.22 20.96
N ILE A 336 76.76 1.18 21.67
CA ILE A 336 77.34 1.32 23.01
C ILE A 336 78.53 2.29 23.06
N PRO A 337 79.52 2.26 22.15
CA PRO A 337 80.63 3.22 22.14
C PRO A 337 80.15 4.66 21.97
N TRP A 338 79.12 4.86 21.13
CA TRP A 338 78.53 6.18 20.91
C TRP A 338 77.80 6.69 22.16
N TRP A 339 77.00 5.84 22.82
CA TRP A 339 76.34 6.19 24.08
C TRP A 339 77.33 6.41 25.23
N MET A 340 78.41 5.63 25.30
CA MET A 340 79.52 5.88 26.22
C MET A 340 80.15 7.25 25.98
N TRP A 341 80.39 7.60 24.71
CA TRP A 341 80.93 8.91 24.35
C TRP A 341 79.98 10.05 24.72
N VAL A 342 78.68 9.90 24.47
CA VAL A 342 77.65 10.85 24.90
C VAL A 342 77.60 10.97 26.43
N PHE A 343 77.71 9.85 27.15
CA PHE A 343 77.75 9.85 28.62
C PHE A 343 78.97 10.59 29.17
N ILE A 344 80.16 10.33 28.62
CA ILE A 344 81.41 11.03 28.97
C ILE A 344 81.27 12.53 28.67
N ARG A 345 80.78 12.87 27.46
CA ARG A 345 80.57 14.27 27.06
C ARG A 345 79.56 14.98 27.95
N ARG A 346 78.46 14.32 28.34
CA ARG A 346 77.47 14.85 29.29
C ARG A 346 78.09 15.04 30.68
N GLY A 347 78.95 14.13 31.13
CA GLY A 347 79.71 14.27 32.39
C GLY A 347 80.66 15.48 32.37
N ILE A 348 81.40 15.67 31.28
CA ILE A 348 82.28 16.84 31.08
C ILE A 348 81.44 18.12 30.98
N GLY A 349 80.34 18.11 30.23
CA GLY A 349 79.44 19.25 30.07
C GLY A 349 78.81 19.68 31.38
N ARG A 350 78.37 18.72 32.22
CA ARG A 350 77.86 19.01 33.58
C ARG A 350 78.93 19.61 34.48
N LYS A 351 80.17 19.08 34.46
CA LYS A 351 81.28 19.68 35.20
C LYS A 351 81.61 21.08 34.70
N MET A 352 81.70 21.31 33.39
CA MET A 352 81.98 22.64 32.85
C MET A 352 80.86 23.64 33.14
N THR A 353 79.59 23.21 33.06
CA THR A 353 78.45 24.07 33.42
C THR A 353 78.50 24.44 34.91
N ALA A 354 78.79 23.47 35.78
CA ALA A 354 78.92 23.71 37.22
C ALA A 354 80.12 24.61 37.57
N THR A 355 81.27 24.47 36.89
CA THR A 355 82.49 25.24 37.20
C THR A 355 82.49 26.65 36.59
N PHE A 356 81.97 26.84 35.37
CA PHE A 356 82.11 28.11 34.64
C PHE A 356 80.86 28.99 34.64
N GLN A 357 79.66 28.43 34.81
CA GLN A 357 78.42 29.22 34.80
C GLN A 357 77.66 29.21 36.12
N GLY A 358 77.94 28.28 37.04
CA GLY A 358 77.15 28.07 38.25
C GLY A 358 75.75 27.51 37.93
N ASN A 359 75.06 26.95 38.92
CA ASN A 359 73.75 26.28 38.70
C ASN A 359 72.60 27.23 38.27
N GLU A 360 72.84 28.54 38.22
CA GLU A 360 71.84 29.56 37.84
C GLU A 360 72.27 30.39 36.60
N GLY A 361 73.23 29.91 35.81
CA GLY A 361 73.64 30.56 34.55
C GLY A 361 72.68 30.34 33.38
N LEU A 362 72.56 31.34 32.48
CA LEU A 362 71.62 31.37 31.34
C LEU A 362 71.98 30.48 30.15
N ALA A 363 73.15 29.80 30.15
CA ALA A 363 73.55 28.93 29.05
C ALA A 363 74.03 27.55 29.53
N GLN A 364 73.26 26.51 29.22
CA GLN A 364 73.66 25.13 29.44
C GLN A 364 74.59 24.66 28.32
N VAL A 365 75.81 24.29 28.67
CA VAL A 365 76.77 23.72 27.72
C VAL A 365 76.47 22.22 27.56
N GLY A 366 75.87 21.85 26.41
CA GLY A 366 75.89 20.46 25.94
C GLY A 366 74.55 19.75 25.71
N ILE A 367 73.44 20.46 25.53
CA ILE A 367 72.15 19.83 25.19
C ILE A 367 71.71 20.27 23.78
N ASN A 368 72.36 19.72 22.75
CA ASN A 368 71.71 19.62 21.44
C ASN A 368 70.94 18.30 21.42
N GLN A 369 69.63 18.37 21.63
CA GLN A 369 68.70 17.24 21.51
C GLN A 369 68.50 16.91 20.03
N ASN A 370 69.31 15.98 19.53
CA ASN A 370 68.99 15.16 18.37
C ASN A 370 69.65 13.81 18.63
N ASP A 371 69.17 13.10 19.67
CA ASP A 371 69.56 11.72 19.90
C ASP A 371 68.92 10.89 18.76
N PRO A 372 69.71 10.16 17.94
CA PRO A 372 69.17 9.37 16.86
C PRO A 372 68.30 8.24 17.44
N MET A 373 66.99 8.26 17.16
CA MET A 373 66.08 7.16 17.50
C MET A 373 66.56 5.86 16.86
N ASP A 374 66.50 4.76 17.63
CA ASP A 374 66.84 3.43 17.13
C ASP A 374 65.92 3.07 15.94
N SER A 375 66.45 2.29 14.99
CA SER A 375 65.70 1.68 13.90
C SER A 375 64.41 0.99 14.36
N ARG A 376 64.42 0.42 15.56
CA ARG A 376 63.25 -0.24 16.16
C ARG A 376 62.27 0.72 16.82
N ASP A 377 62.72 1.83 17.38
CA ASP A 377 61.81 2.85 17.89
C ASP A 377 61.00 3.45 16.74
N ARG A 378 61.61 3.57 15.54
CA ARG A 378 60.88 3.92 14.32
C ARG A 378 59.86 2.86 13.90
N ILE A 379 60.23 1.58 13.96
CA ILE A 379 59.30 0.48 13.63
C ILE A 379 58.15 0.42 14.64
N LEU A 380 58.43 0.58 15.94
CA LEU A 380 57.42 0.59 17.00
C LEU A 380 56.50 1.81 16.88
N ALA A 381 57.05 2.99 16.56
CA ALA A 381 56.25 4.19 16.30
C ALA A 381 55.31 3.98 15.10
N ASN A 382 55.82 3.39 14.00
CA ASN A 382 55.00 3.07 12.83
C ASN A 382 53.90 2.03 13.16
N LYS A 383 54.23 0.96 13.90
CA LYS A 383 53.24 -0.02 14.35
C LYS A 383 52.18 0.58 15.27
N LEU A 384 52.55 1.54 16.11
CA LEU A 384 51.62 2.23 16.98
C LEU A 384 50.63 3.09 16.16
N VAL A 385 51.10 3.72 15.08
CA VAL A 385 50.23 4.40 14.10
C VAL A 385 49.27 3.42 13.42
N ASP A 386 49.75 2.25 13.00
CA ASP A 386 48.89 1.22 12.39
C ASP A 386 47.82 0.73 13.38
N ILE A 387 48.19 0.44 14.63
CA ILE A 387 47.24 0.01 15.67
C ILE A 387 46.19 1.09 15.95
N LEU A 388 46.60 2.37 16.03
CA LEU A 388 45.67 3.49 16.20
C LEU A 388 44.76 3.65 14.98
N SER A 389 45.24 3.37 13.77
CA SER A 389 44.44 3.40 12.55
C SER A 389 43.39 2.28 12.54
N VAL A 390 43.76 1.06 12.96
CA VAL A 390 42.84 -0.08 13.09
C VAL A 390 41.83 0.17 14.21
N GLN A 391 42.28 0.70 15.35
CA GLN A 391 41.41 1.03 16.47
C GLN A 391 40.43 2.16 16.12
N SER A 392 40.88 3.16 15.36
CA SER A 392 39.99 4.24 14.88
C SER A 392 39.03 3.73 13.80
N ALA A 393 39.43 2.84 12.91
CA ALA A 393 38.54 2.18 11.95
C ALA A 393 37.50 1.27 12.65
N ALA A 394 37.91 0.54 13.69
CA ALA A 394 37.02 -0.25 14.53
C ALA A 394 36.03 0.66 15.30
N ARG A 395 36.52 1.76 15.89
CA ARG A 395 35.67 2.76 16.54
C ARG A 395 34.73 3.44 15.55
N ASN A 396 35.16 3.72 14.33
CA ASN A 396 34.36 4.33 13.27
C ASN A 396 33.31 3.37 12.69
N SER A 397 33.61 2.07 12.60
CA SER A 397 32.62 1.05 12.22
C SER A 397 31.62 0.77 13.34
N LEU A 398 32.05 0.86 14.60
CA LEU A 398 31.17 0.83 15.76
C LEU A 398 30.32 2.11 15.89
N SER A 399 30.86 3.30 15.62
CA SER A 399 30.17 4.60 15.74
C SER A 399 29.34 4.98 14.51
N ALA A 400 29.53 4.29 13.39
CA ALA A 400 28.61 4.38 12.26
C ALA A 400 27.20 4.06 12.79
N PRO A 401 26.19 4.92 12.53
CA PRO A 401 24.80 4.51 12.74
C PRO A 401 24.65 3.17 12.03
N LEU A 402 23.97 2.20 12.65
CA LEU A 402 23.60 0.94 12.00
C LEU A 402 23.06 1.31 10.61
N ARG A 403 23.91 1.23 9.58
CA ARG A 403 23.43 1.18 8.22
C ARG A 403 22.51 0.00 8.31
N GLY A 404 21.21 0.22 8.10
CA GLY A 404 20.28 -0.88 7.98
C GLY A 404 20.97 -1.82 7.02
N ASN A 405 21.56 -2.90 7.55
CA ASN A 405 22.08 -3.94 6.72
C ASN A 405 20.78 -4.37 6.09
N SER A 406 20.55 -3.93 4.84
CA SER A 406 19.66 -4.66 3.99
C SER A 406 20.31 -6.03 4.00
N ALA A 407 19.84 -6.93 4.87
CA ALA A 407 19.88 -8.33 4.57
C ALA A 407 19.55 -8.36 3.08
N LYS A 408 20.48 -8.84 2.26
CA LYS A 408 20.27 -8.91 0.82
C LYS A 408 19.10 -9.88 0.67
N THR A 409 17.88 -9.36 0.77
CA THR A 409 16.69 -10.14 0.61
C THR A 409 16.69 -10.49 -0.86
N THR A 410 16.96 -11.75 -1.14
CA THR A 410 16.96 -12.24 -2.50
C THR A 410 15.50 -12.38 -2.92
N PRO A 411 15.15 -12.10 -4.18
CA PRO A 411 13.81 -12.38 -4.70
C PRO A 411 13.39 -13.83 -4.48
N LYS A 412 14.36 -14.75 -4.46
CA LYS A 412 14.16 -16.18 -4.21
C LYS A 412 13.75 -16.47 -2.76
N LEU A 413 14.37 -15.84 -1.77
CA LEU A 413 13.94 -15.96 -0.36
C LEU A 413 12.48 -15.52 -0.19
N TRP A 414 12.11 -14.37 -0.75
CA TRP A 414 10.72 -13.88 -0.70
C TRP A 414 9.73 -14.79 -1.41
N ALA A 415 10.09 -15.31 -2.58
CA ALA A 415 9.26 -16.27 -3.29
C ALA A 415 9.05 -17.55 -2.47
N SER A 416 10.10 -18.02 -1.77
CA SER A 416 10.06 -19.23 -0.95
C SER A 416 9.20 -19.03 0.31
N ILE A 417 9.37 -17.90 1.02
CA ILE A 417 8.53 -17.52 2.16
C ILE A 417 7.05 -17.44 1.73
N ARG A 418 6.79 -16.77 0.60
CA ARG A 418 5.43 -16.65 0.05
C ARG A 418 4.82 -18.02 -0.26
N ARG A 419 5.58 -18.90 -0.91
CA ARG A 419 5.13 -20.25 -1.26
C ARG A 419 4.83 -21.08 -0.02
N LEU A 420 5.67 -20.98 1.02
CA LEU A 420 5.46 -21.67 2.29
C LEU A 420 4.20 -21.18 3.00
N VAL A 421 4.01 -19.86 3.11
CA VAL A 421 2.85 -19.25 3.80
C VAL A 421 1.54 -19.55 3.07
N PHE A 422 1.47 -19.33 1.75
CA PHE A 422 0.24 -19.59 1.00
C PHE A 422 -0.04 -21.08 0.87
N GLY A 423 1.00 -21.92 0.68
CA GLY A 423 0.83 -23.36 0.63
C GLY A 423 0.24 -23.95 1.91
N MET A 424 0.59 -23.39 3.07
CA MET A 424 0.04 -23.80 4.35
C MET A 424 -1.40 -23.30 4.60
N LEU A 425 -1.94 -22.43 3.75
CA LEU A 425 -3.33 -21.97 3.80
C LEU A 425 -4.22 -22.70 2.77
N ASP A 426 -3.68 -22.97 1.58
CA ASP A 426 -4.44 -23.51 0.44
C ASP A 426 -4.16 -25.00 0.14
N GLY A 427 -3.15 -25.60 0.77
CA GLY A 427 -2.77 -27.00 0.57
C GLY A 427 -1.91 -27.25 -0.67
N SER A 428 -1.25 -26.21 -1.22
CA SER A 428 -0.32 -26.36 -2.35
C SER A 428 0.86 -27.28 -2.05
N ASP A 429 1.58 -27.71 -3.10
CA ASP A 429 2.77 -28.55 -2.95
C ASP A 429 3.90 -27.84 -2.18
N LEU A 430 4.18 -28.37 -0.99
CA LEU A 430 5.18 -27.92 -0.03
C LEU A 430 6.33 -28.93 0.18
N ASN A 431 6.50 -29.90 -0.72
CA ASN A 431 7.55 -30.92 -0.63
C ASN A 431 8.96 -30.30 -0.54
N GLU A 432 9.19 -29.15 -1.19
CA GLU A 432 10.45 -28.38 -1.13
C GLU A 432 10.82 -27.95 0.30
N PHE A 433 9.83 -27.87 1.20
CA PHE A 433 9.99 -27.46 2.59
C PHE A 433 9.93 -28.64 3.58
N GLY A 434 9.88 -29.89 3.09
CA GLY A 434 9.78 -31.08 3.93
C GLY A 434 8.42 -31.30 4.59
N ILE A 435 7.38 -30.61 4.10
CA ILE A 435 6.00 -30.77 4.57
C ILE A 435 5.32 -31.76 3.62
N GLU A 436 5.32 -33.03 4.03
CA GLU A 436 4.69 -34.11 3.27
C GLU A 436 3.22 -34.33 3.68
N PRO A 437 2.36 -34.74 2.73
CA PRO A 437 0.97 -35.07 3.04
C PRO A 437 0.90 -36.28 3.97
N LYS A 438 0.22 -36.13 5.12
CA LYS A 438 -0.12 -37.24 6.01
C LYS A 438 -1.42 -37.87 5.53
N GLU A 439 -1.43 -39.18 5.33
CA GLU A 439 -2.61 -39.92 4.84
C GLU A 439 -3.20 -39.38 3.51
N GLY A 440 -2.35 -38.79 2.66
CA GLY A 440 -2.78 -38.17 1.40
C GLY A 440 -3.46 -36.81 1.56
N ARG A 441 -3.38 -36.20 2.76
CA ARG A 441 -3.87 -34.85 3.04
C ARG A 441 -2.76 -33.92 3.48
N VAL A 442 -2.76 -32.68 2.97
CA VAL A 442 -1.80 -31.65 3.35
C VAL A 442 -2.33 -30.89 4.57
N PRO A 443 -1.54 -30.72 5.64
CA PRO A 443 -1.95 -29.93 6.80
C PRO A 443 -2.06 -28.45 6.44
N VAL A 444 -3.18 -27.81 6.79
CA VAL A 444 -3.45 -26.39 6.54
C VAL A 444 -3.93 -25.66 7.79
N PHE A 445 -3.61 -24.38 7.92
CA PHE A 445 -4.12 -23.54 9.00
C PHE A 445 -5.59 -23.17 8.76
N ALA A 446 -6.38 -23.19 9.83
CA ALA A 446 -7.81 -22.86 9.79
C ALA A 446 -8.05 -21.35 9.60
N ARG A 447 -7.17 -20.51 10.16
CA ARG A 447 -7.34 -19.06 10.23
C ARG A 447 -6.15 -18.33 9.63
N THR A 448 -6.40 -17.32 8.80
CA THR A 448 -5.34 -16.46 8.24
C THR A 448 -4.56 -15.74 9.34
N GLY A 449 -5.25 -15.36 10.43
CA GLY A 449 -4.66 -14.72 11.61
C GLY A 449 -3.62 -15.56 12.35
N GLN A 450 -3.58 -16.88 12.14
CA GLN A 450 -2.55 -17.74 12.74
C GLN A 450 -1.17 -17.56 12.09
N ILE A 451 -1.12 -17.21 10.81
CA ILE A 451 0.15 -17.03 10.06
C ILE A 451 0.44 -15.56 9.78
N ILE A 452 -0.60 -14.79 9.45
CA ILE A 452 -0.50 -13.38 9.10
C ILE A 452 -1.13 -12.58 10.22
N ALA A 453 -0.28 -11.88 10.98
CA ALA A 453 -0.74 -11.02 12.05
C ALA A 453 -1.70 -9.94 11.51
N ASN A 454 -2.82 -9.73 12.19
CA ASN A 454 -3.77 -8.72 11.78
C ASN A 454 -3.19 -7.33 12.08
N PRO A 455 -3.09 -6.42 11.10
CA PRO A 455 -2.55 -5.09 11.35
C PRO A 455 -3.34 -4.30 12.41
N ALA A 456 -4.63 -4.59 12.60
CA ALA A 456 -5.44 -3.98 13.66
C ALA A 456 -5.18 -4.58 15.05
N GLU A 457 -4.42 -5.67 15.16
CA GLU A 457 -4.15 -6.38 16.40
C GLU A 457 -3.08 -5.69 17.24
N THR A 458 -3.25 -5.79 18.57
CA THR A 458 -2.31 -5.25 19.55
C THR A 458 -1.51 -6.40 20.12
N VAL A 459 -0.19 -6.39 19.90
CA VAL A 459 0.70 -7.43 20.38
C VAL A 459 1.28 -7.03 21.74
N SER A 460 1.15 -7.93 22.72
CA SER A 460 1.80 -7.77 24.02
C SER A 460 3.30 -8.00 23.88
N VAL A 461 4.09 -7.05 24.37
CA VAL A 461 5.55 -7.15 24.36
C VAL A 461 5.99 -8.01 25.54
N PRO A 462 6.95 -8.94 25.40
CA PRO A 462 7.52 -9.65 26.55
C PRO A 462 8.17 -8.70 27.56
N GLU A 463 8.03 -8.95 28.87
CA GLU A 463 8.54 -8.07 29.95
C GLU A 463 10.03 -7.72 29.80
N ILE A 464 10.84 -8.67 29.32
CA ILE A 464 12.28 -8.50 29.07
C ILE A 464 12.55 -7.36 28.07
N LEU A 465 11.61 -7.10 27.18
CA LEU A 465 11.71 -6.07 26.14
C LEU A 465 10.97 -4.78 26.50
N HIS A 466 10.17 -4.75 27.57
CA HIS A 466 9.48 -3.52 28.03
C HIS A 466 10.47 -2.39 28.31
N ALA A 467 11.57 -2.70 29.00
CA ALA A 467 12.62 -1.73 29.32
C ALA A 467 13.35 -1.19 28.08
N ARG A 468 13.34 -1.92 26.96
CA ARG A 468 14.00 -1.54 25.71
C ARG A 468 13.08 -0.82 24.72
N LEU A 469 11.81 -1.21 24.68
CA LEU A 469 10.81 -0.67 23.74
C LEU A 469 9.97 0.44 24.35
N GLY A 470 9.96 0.59 25.68
CA GLY A 470 9.21 1.62 26.39
C GLY A 470 7.69 1.47 26.25
N ALA A 471 7.20 0.29 25.87
CA ALA A 471 5.79 0.00 25.67
C ALA A 471 5.50 -1.45 26.07
N SER A 472 4.38 -1.67 26.75
CA SER A 472 3.84 -3.00 27.09
C SER A 472 3.02 -3.61 25.96
N GLU A 473 2.48 -2.77 25.07
CA GLU A 473 1.59 -3.13 23.98
C GLU A 473 1.94 -2.34 22.72
N ILE A 474 1.89 -2.99 21.56
CA ILE A 474 2.18 -2.38 20.26
C ILE A 474 1.08 -2.73 19.27
N ARG A 475 0.45 -1.71 18.69
CA ARG A 475 -0.45 -1.87 17.53
C ARG A 475 0.36 -2.09 16.27
N LEU A 476 0.10 -3.19 15.57
CA LEU A 476 0.84 -3.56 14.37
C LEU A 476 0.69 -2.55 13.22
N ALA A 477 -0.49 -1.93 13.07
CA ALA A 477 -0.75 -0.89 12.06
C ALA A 477 0.18 0.33 12.19
N GLU A 478 0.51 0.73 13.43
CA GLU A 478 1.45 1.83 13.70
C GLU A 478 2.90 1.42 13.45
N ALA A 479 3.20 0.12 13.61
CA ALA A 479 4.51 -0.48 13.38
C ALA A 479 4.81 -0.79 11.90
N SER A 480 3.80 -1.11 11.09
CA SER A 480 3.94 -1.40 9.65
C SER A 480 4.11 -0.13 8.81
N GLY A 481 3.48 0.98 9.22
CA GLY A 481 3.50 2.26 8.49
C GLY A 481 4.72 3.13 8.77
N SER A 482 5.49 2.86 9.82
CA SER A 482 6.64 3.68 10.17
C SER A 482 7.74 2.83 10.78
N GLY A 483 8.98 3.04 10.36
CA GLY A 483 10.16 2.49 11.04
C GLY A 483 10.32 2.96 12.50
N ALA A 484 9.25 3.39 13.19
CA ALA A 484 9.18 3.77 14.59
C ALA A 484 9.62 2.63 15.52
N MET A 485 9.26 1.38 15.24
CA MET A 485 9.75 0.24 16.05
C MET A 485 11.26 0.04 15.87
N ALA A 486 11.75 0.12 14.62
CA ALA A 486 13.18 0.07 14.31
C ALA A 486 13.95 1.26 14.93
N ARG A 487 13.35 2.46 14.95
CA ARG A 487 13.90 3.65 15.61
C ARG A 487 13.93 3.51 17.13
N LYS A 488 12.85 3.04 17.76
CA LYS A 488 12.81 2.77 19.21
C LYS A 488 13.83 1.71 19.63
N LEU A 489 13.99 0.64 18.85
CA LEU A 489 15.05 -0.35 19.06
C LEU A 489 16.45 0.27 18.92
N SER A 490 16.65 1.11 17.90
CA SER A 490 17.91 1.85 17.71
C SER A 490 18.22 2.77 18.90
N GLU A 491 17.23 3.49 19.41
CA GLU A 491 17.32 4.38 20.57
C GLU A 491 17.66 3.61 21.86
N GLY A 492 17.01 2.45 22.09
CA GLY A 492 17.31 1.58 23.23
C GLY A 492 18.73 1.00 23.21
N VAL A 493 19.25 0.64 22.03
CA VAL A 493 20.64 0.19 21.86
C VAL A 493 21.63 1.33 22.09
N THR A 494 21.32 2.55 21.62
CA THR A 494 22.18 3.72 21.88
C THR A 494 22.21 4.11 23.36
N ALA A 495 21.09 3.99 24.07
CA ALA A 495 21.03 4.22 25.51
C ALA A 495 21.86 3.21 26.31
N THR A 496 21.81 1.93 25.91
CA THR A 496 22.61 0.86 26.54
C THR A 496 24.11 1.09 26.32
N ARG A 497 24.48 1.55 25.12
CA ARG A 497 25.87 1.90 24.76
C ARG A 497 26.41 3.06 25.58
N ARG A 498 25.63 4.13 25.79
CA ARG A 498 26.04 5.24 26.67
C ARG A 498 26.31 4.76 28.10
N ARG A 499 25.54 3.78 28.57
CA ARG A 499 25.76 3.15 29.89
C ARG A 499 27.09 2.40 29.95
N ILE A 500 27.41 1.63 28.91
CA ILE A 500 28.70 0.92 28.81
C ILE A 500 29.87 1.91 28.74
N GLU A 501 29.78 2.95 27.92
CA GLU A 501 30.80 4.00 27.82
C GLU A 501 30.99 4.75 29.16
N THR A 502 29.91 4.94 29.93
CA THR A 502 30.01 5.55 31.28
C THR A 502 30.74 4.63 32.25
N ILE A 503 30.40 3.33 32.26
CA ILE A 503 31.05 2.32 33.11
C ILE A 503 32.53 2.15 32.74
N GLU A 504 32.87 2.14 31.45
CA GLU A 504 34.26 2.07 30.98
C GLU A 504 35.07 3.33 31.36
N ASN A 505 34.45 4.52 31.29
CA ASN A 505 35.09 5.76 31.74
C ASN A 505 35.27 5.80 33.27
N GLU A 506 34.32 5.27 34.04
CA GLU A 506 34.47 5.11 35.49
C GLU A 506 35.59 4.12 35.83
N LEU A 507 35.70 3.00 35.11
CA LEU A 507 36.80 2.04 35.25
C LEU A 507 38.15 2.64 34.88
N ALA A 508 38.22 3.44 33.81
CA ALA A 508 39.44 4.14 33.41
C ALA A 508 39.86 5.20 34.43
N GLN A 509 38.91 5.90 35.05
CA GLN A 509 39.18 6.84 36.15
C GLN A 509 39.67 6.12 37.41
N MET A 510 39.13 4.93 37.72
CA MET A 510 39.64 4.10 38.83
C MET A 510 41.05 3.57 38.57
N GLN A 511 41.44 3.33 37.31
CA GLN A 511 42.81 2.91 36.95
C GLN A 511 43.81 4.07 36.84
N GLY A 512 43.34 5.31 36.58
CA GLY A 512 44.16 6.51 36.50
C GLY A 512 44.37 7.24 37.83
N GLY A 513 43.69 6.82 38.91
CA GLY A 513 43.90 7.32 40.26
C GLY A 513 45.05 6.60 40.97
N ASN A 514 46.25 7.19 40.92
CA ASN A 514 47.45 6.96 41.73
C ASN A 514 47.60 5.60 42.46
N PHE A 515 48.56 4.80 41.97
CA PHE A 515 49.62 4.25 42.81
C PHE A 515 50.92 5.01 42.56
#